data_AF-A0A345QCL0-F1
#
_entry.id   AF-A0A345QCL0-F1
#
_cell.length_a   1.000
_cell.length_b   1.000
_cell.length_c   1.000
_cell.angle_alpha   90.00
_cell.angle_beta   90.00
_cell.angle_gamma   90.00
#
_symmetry.space_group_name_H-M   'P 1'
#
loop_
_entity.id
_entity.type
_entity.pdbx_description
1 polymer ?
#
loop_
_entity_poly.entity_id
_entity_poly.type
_entity_poly.pdbx_seq_one_letter_code
_entity_poly.pdbx_strand_id
1 'polypeptide(L)'
;MYRKIDRKTGAIDFKKVKQAAEVWRQFLIGETSNPGAHRLYFLYNGYFNHFDADDLPSNWNTYIHRSIERDLMYTESGNFCATFVKLGPLTFFGSIISETKDWKQDSIRCGDWTYSKHNFTPNKMIWQYYILRAKSSQKIMAGISEKQQKIIDAETLRREAEFVRSDLFRSLKDDFDQFPNS
;
A
#
# COMPACT_ATOMS: atom_id res chain seq x y z
N MET A 1 16.79 5.29 2.76
CA MET A 1 15.93 6.46 2.47
C MET A 1 15.37 6.30 1.05
N TYR A 2 14.11 5.90 0.88
CA TYR A 2 13.57 5.53 -0.44
C TYR A 2 13.48 6.75 -1.38
N ARG A 3 14.27 6.79 -2.46
CA ARG A 3 14.24 7.83 -3.51
C ARG A 3 13.62 7.27 -4.81
N LYS A 4 13.30 8.14 -5.78
CA LYS A 4 12.91 7.73 -7.14
C LYS A 4 14.03 6.92 -7.79
N ILE A 5 13.66 5.88 -8.55
CA ILE A 5 14.57 5.07 -9.35
C ILE A 5 15.26 5.98 -10.38
N ASP A 6 16.54 6.26 -10.17
CA ASP A 6 17.40 6.75 -11.24
C ASP A 6 17.74 5.54 -12.12
N ARG A 7 17.29 5.57 -13.37
CA ARG A 7 17.57 4.52 -14.37
C ARG A 7 19.06 4.35 -14.65
N LYS A 8 19.92 5.26 -14.19
CA LYS A 8 21.39 5.21 -14.36
C LYS A 8 22.12 4.51 -13.21
N THR A 9 21.51 4.36 -12.03
CA THR A 9 22.11 3.64 -10.90
C THR A 9 21.62 2.19 -10.94
N GLY A 10 22.46 1.26 -11.41
CA GLY A 10 22.14 -0.16 -11.64
C GLY A 10 21.76 -0.99 -10.40
N ALA A 11 20.81 -0.54 -9.58
CA ALA A 11 20.41 -1.18 -8.33
C ALA A 11 19.37 -2.31 -8.51
N ILE A 12 18.73 -2.42 -9.67
CA ILE A 12 17.70 -3.45 -9.94
C ILE A 12 18.13 -4.32 -11.12
N ASP A 13 18.38 -5.60 -10.82
CA ASP A 13 18.68 -6.61 -11.83
C ASP A 13 17.42 -6.96 -12.63
N PHE A 14 17.33 -6.47 -13.86
CA PHE A 14 16.20 -6.75 -14.77
C PHE A 14 16.03 -8.24 -15.08
N LYS A 15 17.08 -9.05 -14.97
CA LYS A 15 16.96 -10.51 -15.11
C LYS A 15 16.12 -11.09 -13.98
N LYS A 16 16.34 -10.64 -12.73
CA LYS A 16 15.53 -11.03 -11.56
C LYS A 16 14.08 -10.57 -11.70
N VAL A 17 13.83 -9.38 -12.27
CA VAL A 17 12.47 -8.89 -12.55
C VAL A 17 11.73 -9.81 -13.53
N LYS A 18 12.38 -10.17 -14.65
CA LYS A 18 11.78 -11.09 -15.64
C LYS A 18 11.53 -12.47 -15.04
N GLN A 19 12.46 -12.98 -14.24
CA GLN A 19 12.31 -14.25 -13.55
C GLN A 19 11.11 -14.23 -12.59
N ALA A 20 10.97 -13.19 -11.78
CA ALA A 20 9.83 -13.04 -10.87
C ALA A 20 8.50 -13.01 -11.64
N ALA A 21 8.43 -12.25 -12.74
CA ALA A 21 7.24 -12.17 -13.57
C ALA A 21 6.83 -13.53 -14.17
N GLU A 22 7.80 -14.32 -14.65
CA GLU A 22 7.52 -15.65 -15.18
C GLU A 22 7.05 -16.63 -14.10
N VAL A 23 7.68 -16.62 -12.92
CA VAL A 23 7.25 -17.46 -11.79
C VAL A 23 5.84 -17.09 -11.33
N TRP A 24 5.51 -15.80 -11.27
CA TRP A 24 4.14 -15.36 -10.96
C TRP A 24 3.14 -15.77 -12.03
N ARG A 25 3.50 -15.68 -13.32
CA ARG A 25 2.64 -16.13 -14.42
C ARG A 25 2.29 -17.61 -14.22
N GLN A 26 3.29 -18.47 -14.07
CA GLN A 26 3.12 -19.91 -13.87
C GLN A 26 2.26 -20.21 -12.64
N PHE A 27 2.48 -19.47 -11.55
CA PHE A 27 1.73 -19.66 -10.32
C PHE A 27 0.26 -19.24 -10.45
N LEU A 28 0.00 -18.06 -11.01
CA LEU A 28 -1.36 -17.50 -11.13
C LEU A 28 -2.26 -18.29 -12.08
N ILE A 29 -1.68 -18.96 -13.08
CA ILE A 29 -2.44 -19.84 -14.02
C ILE A 29 -2.48 -21.31 -13.58
N GLY A 30 -1.87 -21.63 -12.43
CA GLY A 30 -1.88 -22.99 -11.87
C GLY A 30 -0.88 -23.98 -12.48
N GLU A 31 0.09 -23.52 -13.29
CA GLU A 31 1.21 -24.35 -13.78
C GLU A 31 2.16 -24.74 -12.62
N THR A 32 2.24 -23.93 -11.56
CA THR A 32 2.94 -24.27 -10.30
C THR A 32 2.10 -23.91 -9.09
N SER A 33 2.17 -24.72 -8.03
CA SER A 33 1.49 -24.49 -6.76
C SER A 33 2.32 -23.69 -5.75
N ASN A 34 3.60 -23.42 -6.03
CA ASN A 34 4.50 -22.72 -5.12
C ASN A 34 5.43 -21.77 -5.88
N PRO A 35 5.35 -20.44 -5.65
CA PRO A 35 6.19 -19.46 -6.32
C PRO A 35 7.61 -19.34 -5.70
N GLY A 36 7.96 -20.19 -4.74
CA GLY A 36 9.30 -20.28 -4.16
C GLY A 36 9.71 -18.99 -3.44
N ALA A 37 10.79 -18.36 -3.94
CA ALA A 37 11.30 -17.10 -3.41
C ALA A 37 10.47 -15.88 -3.86
N HIS A 38 9.74 -15.97 -4.97
CA HIS A 38 8.95 -14.89 -5.55
C HIS A 38 7.53 -14.87 -5.00
N ARG A 39 7.41 -14.80 -3.67
CA ARG A 39 6.10 -14.91 -3.00
C ARG A 39 5.21 -13.71 -3.28
N LEU A 40 3.91 -13.98 -3.39
CA LEU A 40 2.84 -12.99 -3.44
C LEU A 40 2.16 -12.92 -2.07
N TYR A 41 1.80 -11.70 -1.65
CA TYR A 41 1.15 -11.43 -0.38
C TYR A 41 -0.04 -10.51 -0.59
N PHE A 42 -1.06 -10.70 0.24
CA PHE A 42 -2.24 -9.87 0.28
C PHE A 42 -2.49 -9.43 1.72
N LEU A 43 -2.73 -8.14 1.89
CA LEU A 43 -3.06 -7.51 3.15
C LEU A 43 -4.42 -6.83 3.03
N TYR A 44 -5.25 -7.04 4.04
CA TYR A 44 -6.45 -6.24 4.25
C TYR A 44 -6.23 -5.36 5.48
N ASN A 45 -5.97 -4.08 5.23
CA ASN A 45 -5.90 -3.06 6.26
C ASN A 45 -7.31 -2.48 6.39
N GLY A 46 -8.15 -3.20 7.15
CA GLY A 46 -9.54 -2.80 7.44
C GLY A 46 -9.62 -1.52 8.27
N TYR A 47 -10.81 -1.18 8.76
CA TYR A 47 -10.97 -0.06 9.69
C TYR A 47 -10.41 -0.46 11.04
N PHE A 48 -9.46 0.32 11.54
CA PHE A 48 -8.90 0.12 12.86
C PHE A 48 -9.48 1.17 13.79
N ASN A 49 -9.89 0.75 14.98
CA ASN A 49 -10.51 1.66 15.95
C ASN A 49 -9.48 2.49 16.73
N HIS A 50 -8.20 2.11 16.69
CA HIS A 50 -7.11 2.79 17.38
C HIS A 50 -5.75 2.37 16.78
N PHE A 51 -4.86 3.34 16.58
CA PHE A 51 -3.45 3.09 16.25
C PHE A 51 -2.57 3.84 17.23
N ASP A 52 -1.74 3.10 17.95
CA ASP A 52 -0.62 3.64 18.72
C ASP A 52 0.65 3.47 17.87
N ALA A 53 0.82 4.36 16.90
CA ALA A 53 2.02 4.40 16.06
C ALA A 53 2.52 5.84 15.95
N ASP A 54 3.80 6.01 16.23
CA ASP A 54 4.47 7.30 16.06
C ASP A 54 4.40 7.76 14.60
N ASP A 55 4.31 9.07 14.39
CA ASP A 55 4.56 9.73 13.10
C ASP A 55 3.52 9.44 11.99
N LEU A 56 2.29 9.05 12.37
CA LEU A 56 1.17 8.95 11.43
C LEU A 56 0.76 10.33 10.90
N PRO A 57 0.60 10.49 9.57
CA PRO A 57 0.06 11.74 9.01
C PRO A 57 -1.45 11.84 9.26
N SER A 58 -1.97 13.07 9.27
CA SER A 58 -3.38 13.32 9.59
C SER A 58 -4.40 12.83 8.55
N ASN A 59 -3.95 12.40 7.38
CA ASN A 59 -4.80 11.77 6.36
C ASN A 59 -4.74 10.23 6.40
N TRP A 60 -4.32 9.64 7.51
CA TRP A 60 -3.99 8.22 7.61
C TRP A 60 -5.15 7.31 7.20
N ASN A 61 -6.35 7.52 7.76
CA ASN A 61 -7.53 6.71 7.46
C ASN A 61 -7.97 6.92 6.01
N THR A 62 -8.01 8.16 5.53
CA THR A 62 -8.29 8.43 4.11
C THR A 62 -7.31 7.72 3.19
N TYR A 63 -6.02 7.74 3.51
CA TYR A 63 -5.00 7.04 2.74
C TYR A 63 -5.20 5.51 2.80
N ILE A 64 -5.41 4.92 3.98
CA ILE A 64 -5.58 3.48 4.14
C ILE A 64 -6.83 2.97 3.43
N HIS A 65 -7.95 3.69 3.49
CA HIS A 65 -9.21 3.21 2.95
C HIS A 65 -9.43 3.55 1.48
N ARG A 66 -8.81 4.62 0.97
CA ARG A 66 -9.24 5.20 -0.32
C ARG A 66 -8.14 5.36 -1.34
N SER A 67 -6.87 5.34 -0.95
CA SER A 67 -5.80 5.52 -1.92
C SER A 67 -5.68 4.32 -2.87
N ILE A 68 -5.38 4.63 -4.12
CA ILE A 68 -5.07 3.65 -5.15
C ILE A 68 -3.70 4.02 -5.69
N GLU A 69 -2.75 3.10 -5.59
CA GLU A 69 -1.41 3.34 -6.09
C GLU A 69 -0.67 2.05 -6.43
N ARG A 70 0.33 2.20 -7.28
CA ARG A 70 1.32 1.18 -7.56
C ARG A 70 2.70 1.79 -7.40
N ASP A 71 3.60 1.03 -6.82
CA ASP A 71 4.99 1.44 -6.66
C ASP A 71 5.91 0.22 -6.63
N LEU A 72 7.21 0.49 -6.65
CA LEU A 72 8.25 -0.50 -6.42
C LEU A 72 8.95 -0.18 -5.11
N MET A 73 8.84 -1.08 -4.13
CA MET A 73 9.56 -1.00 -2.87
C MET A 73 10.95 -1.60 -3.05
N TYR A 74 12.00 -0.88 -2.69
CA TYR A 74 13.36 -1.40 -2.79
C TYR A 74 14.31 -0.75 -1.77
N THR A 75 15.30 -1.48 -1.29
CA THR A 75 16.37 -0.92 -0.47
C THR A 75 17.50 -0.37 -1.34
N GLU A 76 18.23 0.62 -0.85
CA GLU A 76 19.40 1.18 -1.56
C GLU A 76 20.51 0.14 -1.78
N SER A 77 20.62 -0.84 -0.87
CA SER A 77 21.53 -1.98 -0.99
C SER A 77 21.15 -2.96 -2.10
N GLY A 78 19.95 -2.87 -2.68
CA GLY A 78 19.48 -3.78 -3.74
C GLY A 78 19.16 -5.20 -3.28
N ASN A 79 19.30 -5.51 -1.99
CA ASN A 79 19.01 -6.83 -1.41
C ASN A 79 17.51 -7.09 -1.17
N PHE A 80 16.68 -6.05 -1.31
CA PHE A 80 15.23 -6.15 -1.25
C PHE A 80 14.59 -5.36 -2.39
N CYS A 81 13.65 -5.99 -3.07
CA CYS A 81 12.82 -5.38 -4.09
C CYS A 81 11.48 -6.11 -4.16
N ALA A 82 10.37 -5.37 -4.10
CA ALA A 82 9.02 -5.91 -4.20
C ALA A 82 8.09 -4.94 -4.94
N THR A 83 7.12 -5.49 -5.66
CA THR A 83 5.98 -4.70 -6.14
C THR A 83 5.08 -4.34 -4.97
N PHE A 84 4.49 -3.16 -5.02
CA PHE A 84 3.48 -2.68 -4.09
C PHE A 84 2.28 -2.20 -4.90
N VAL A 85 1.11 -2.75 -4.63
CA VAL A 85 -0.14 -2.31 -5.24
C VAL A 85 -1.18 -2.15 -4.15
N LYS A 86 -1.72 -0.95 -3.97
CA LYS A 86 -2.76 -0.64 -3.01
C LYS A 86 -4.06 -0.28 -3.74
N LEU A 87 -5.16 -0.89 -3.31
CA LEU A 87 -6.51 -0.68 -3.81
C LEU A 87 -7.45 -0.45 -2.61
N GLY A 88 -7.53 0.80 -2.15
CA GLY A 88 -8.22 1.12 -0.90
C GLY A 88 -7.64 0.28 0.25
N PRO A 89 -8.46 -0.42 1.07
CA PRO A 89 -7.96 -1.20 2.20
C PRO A 89 -7.16 -2.45 1.79
N LEU A 90 -7.18 -2.84 0.51
CA LEU A 90 -6.47 -4.02 0.02
C LEU A 90 -5.06 -3.61 -0.42
N THR A 91 -4.06 -4.44 -0.12
CA THR A 91 -2.71 -4.26 -0.64
C THR A 91 -2.10 -5.58 -1.05
N PHE A 92 -1.43 -5.59 -2.20
CA PHE A 92 -0.73 -6.72 -2.76
C PHE A 92 0.76 -6.43 -2.82
N PHE A 93 1.57 -7.43 -2.46
CA PHE A 93 3.02 -7.37 -2.59
C PHE A 93 3.50 -8.56 -3.39
N GLY A 94 4.46 -8.34 -4.28
CA GLY A 94 5.16 -9.40 -4.99
C GLY A 94 6.66 -9.27 -4.80
N SER A 95 7.27 -10.26 -4.17
CA SER A 95 8.71 -10.26 -3.94
C SER A 95 9.50 -10.54 -5.23
N ILE A 96 10.34 -9.59 -5.64
CA ILE A 96 11.26 -9.74 -6.77
C ILE A 96 12.63 -10.20 -6.26
N ILE A 97 13.15 -9.49 -5.24
CA ILE A 97 14.40 -9.81 -4.55
C ILE A 97 14.07 -9.83 -3.05
N SER A 98 14.32 -10.95 -2.38
CA SER A 98 14.13 -11.06 -0.94
C SER A 98 15.22 -11.94 -0.34
N GLU A 99 16.39 -11.35 -0.13
CA GLU A 99 17.47 -11.97 0.65
C GLU A 99 17.27 -11.75 2.17
N THR A 100 16.29 -10.93 2.55
CA THR A 100 15.93 -10.66 3.94
C THR A 100 15.10 -11.80 4.54
N LYS A 101 15.48 -12.28 5.74
CA LYS A 101 14.72 -13.31 6.48
C LYS A 101 13.39 -12.78 7.05
N ASP A 102 13.16 -11.48 7.01
CA ASP A 102 12.09 -10.76 7.72
C ASP A 102 10.70 -10.85 7.07
N TRP A 103 10.58 -11.63 5.99
CA TRP A 103 9.31 -11.98 5.36
C TRP A 103 8.87 -13.38 5.83
N LYS A 104 8.79 -13.56 7.16
CA LYS A 104 8.32 -14.77 7.80
C LYS A 104 7.19 -14.47 8.78
N GLN A 105 5.97 -14.39 8.25
CA GLN A 105 4.79 -15.17 8.66
C GLN A 105 3.55 -14.57 7.98
N ASP A 106 2.66 -15.47 7.55
CA ASP A 106 1.37 -15.24 6.88
C ASP A 106 1.41 -14.59 5.50
N SER A 107 2.05 -15.29 4.56
CA SER A 107 1.58 -15.26 3.17
C SER A 107 0.20 -15.92 3.12
N ILE A 108 -0.84 -15.21 2.69
CA ILE A 108 -1.98 -15.90 2.10
C ILE A 108 -1.42 -16.69 0.93
N ARG A 109 -1.45 -18.03 1.07
CA ARG A 109 -1.10 -18.92 -0.03
C ARG A 109 -2.15 -18.69 -1.11
N CYS A 110 -1.82 -17.89 -2.11
CA CYS A 110 -2.61 -17.72 -3.33
C CYS A 110 -2.68 -19.02 -4.20
N GLY A 111 -2.60 -20.20 -3.58
CA GLY A 111 -2.82 -21.50 -4.22
C GLY A 111 -4.17 -22.11 -3.82
N ASP A 112 -4.62 -21.86 -2.57
CA ASP A 112 -5.85 -22.45 -2.03
C ASP A 112 -6.97 -21.40 -1.82
N TRP A 113 -6.70 -20.13 -2.18
CA TRP A 113 -7.59 -18.97 -1.98
C TRP A 113 -8.15 -18.80 -0.56
N THR A 114 -7.59 -19.52 0.41
CA THR A 114 -8.05 -19.51 1.80
C THR A 114 -7.35 -18.38 2.54
N TYR A 115 -8.15 -17.39 2.96
CA TYR A 115 -7.72 -16.42 3.95
C TYR A 115 -7.60 -17.16 5.29
N SER A 116 -6.42 -17.69 5.61
CA SER A 116 -6.16 -18.17 6.96
C SER A 116 -6.13 -16.95 7.87
N LYS A 117 -7.03 -16.94 8.85
CA LYS A 117 -7.24 -15.87 9.84
C LYS A 117 -6.09 -15.80 10.84
N HIS A 118 -4.85 -15.84 10.36
CA HIS A 118 -3.67 -15.63 11.18
C HIS A 118 -3.45 -14.13 11.31
N ASN A 119 -3.03 -13.72 12.51
CA ASN A 119 -2.76 -12.34 12.86
C ASN A 119 -1.51 -11.86 12.10
N PHE A 120 -1.69 -11.52 10.81
CA PHE A 120 -0.65 -10.89 10.04
C PHE A 120 -0.37 -9.52 10.65
N THR A 121 0.82 -9.37 11.24
CA THR A 121 1.35 -8.07 11.62
C THR A 121 2.37 -7.67 10.58
N PRO A 122 2.15 -6.59 9.80
CA PRO A 122 3.15 -6.12 8.86
C PRO A 122 4.47 -5.90 9.58
N ASN A 123 5.58 -6.35 8.99
CA ASN A 123 6.88 -6.03 9.56
C ASN A 123 7.08 -4.50 9.58
N LYS A 124 7.98 -4.02 10.45
CA LYS A 124 8.23 -2.59 10.66
C LYS A 124 8.56 -1.86 9.34
N MET A 125 9.23 -2.52 8.39
CA MET A 125 9.56 -1.96 7.08
C MET A 125 8.29 -1.63 6.27
N ILE A 126 7.35 -2.57 6.18
CA ILE A 126 6.08 -2.36 5.46
C ILE A 126 5.28 -1.25 6.13
N TRP A 127 5.23 -1.24 7.46
CA TRP A 127 4.53 -0.21 8.21
C TRP A 127 5.10 1.20 7.96
N GLN A 128 6.42 1.36 8.06
CA GLN A 128 7.10 2.61 7.73
C GLN A 128 6.88 3.03 6.27
N TYR A 129 6.79 2.07 5.36
CA TYR A 129 6.49 2.35 3.97
C TYR A 129 5.07 2.92 3.79
N TYR A 130 4.05 2.35 4.43
CA TYR A 130 2.70 2.96 4.41
C TYR A 130 2.70 4.40 4.94
N ILE A 131 3.43 4.68 6.03
CA ILE A 131 3.55 6.04 6.58
C ILE A 131 4.17 6.99 5.53
N LEU A 132 5.25 6.57 4.87
CA LEU A 132 5.90 7.36 3.81
C LEU A 132 4.94 7.64 2.64
N ARG A 133 4.18 6.63 2.21
CA ARG A 133 3.20 6.78 1.13
C ARG A 133 2.03 7.66 1.54
N ALA A 134 1.52 7.53 2.76
CA ALA A 134 0.46 8.37 3.33
C ALA A 134 0.87 9.85 3.35
N LYS A 135 2.09 10.15 3.83
CA LYS A 135 2.68 11.49 3.82
C LYS A 135 2.85 12.03 2.39
N SER A 136 3.25 11.18 1.45
CA SER A 136 3.33 11.58 0.03
C SER A 136 1.95 11.92 -0.52
N SER A 137 0.92 11.13 -0.19
CA SER A 137 -0.46 11.39 -0.57
C SER A 137 -0.96 12.71 0.02
N GLN A 138 -0.65 12.99 1.30
CA GLN A 138 -0.98 14.25 1.95
C GLN A 138 -0.37 15.45 1.21
N LYS A 139 0.92 15.37 0.85
CA LYS A 139 1.60 16.43 0.09
C LYS A 139 0.99 16.65 -1.29
N ILE A 140 0.55 15.59 -1.96
CA ILE A 140 -0.14 15.69 -3.26
C ILE A 140 -1.49 16.39 -3.08
N MET A 141 -2.26 16.03 -2.05
CA MET A 141 -3.54 16.67 -1.73
C MET A 141 -3.38 18.15 -1.37
N ALA A 142 -2.35 18.50 -0.61
CA ALA A 142 -2.03 19.90 -0.30
C ALA A 142 -1.61 20.71 -1.54
N GLY A 143 -1.21 20.05 -2.63
CA GLY A 143 -0.87 20.68 -3.91
C GLY A 143 -2.05 20.90 -4.84
N ILE A 144 -3.29 20.58 -4.43
CA ILE A 144 -4.50 20.84 -5.23
C ILE A 144 -4.67 22.35 -5.41
N SER A 145 -4.91 22.79 -6.65
CA SER A 145 -5.12 24.22 -6.94
C SER A 145 -6.45 24.72 -6.38
N GLU A 146 -6.54 26.01 -6.05
CA GLU A 146 -7.80 26.63 -5.59
C GLU A 146 -8.98 26.39 -6.54
N LYS A 147 -8.73 26.36 -7.85
CA LYS A 147 -9.76 26.08 -8.86
C LYS A 147 -10.30 24.66 -8.73
N GLN A 148 -9.42 23.68 -8.53
CA GLN A 148 -9.81 22.29 -8.32
C GLN A 148 -10.53 22.12 -6.99
N GLN A 149 -10.05 22.79 -5.93
CA GLN A 149 -10.69 22.77 -4.62
C GLN A 149 -12.13 23.29 -4.69
N LYS A 150 -12.36 24.43 -5.36
CA LYS A 150 -13.72 24.97 -5.56
C LYS A 150 -14.66 24.00 -6.28
N ILE A 151 -14.15 23.24 -7.25
CA ILE A 151 -14.95 22.21 -7.96
C ILE A 151 -15.31 21.06 -7.01
N ILE A 152 -14.34 20.60 -6.21
CA ILE A 152 -14.55 19.54 -5.21
C ILE A 152 -15.60 19.98 -4.18
N ASP A 153 -15.48 21.20 -3.66
CA ASP A 153 -16.38 21.74 -2.65
C ASP A 153 -17.80 21.90 -3.21
N ALA A 154 -17.94 22.48 -4.41
CA ALA A 154 -19.25 22.66 -5.05
C ALA A 154 -19.95 21.32 -5.31
N GLU A 155 -19.22 20.30 -5.77
CA GLU A 155 -19.79 18.97 -6.00
C GLU A 155 -20.15 18.26 -4.68
N THR A 156 -19.33 18.43 -3.64
CA THR A 156 -19.58 17.88 -2.31
C THR A 156 -20.87 18.46 -1.71
N LEU A 157 -21.05 19.78 -1.80
CA LEU A 157 -22.27 20.47 -1.34
C LEU A 157 -23.49 20.07 -2.17
N ARG A 158 -23.35 19.99 -3.51
CA ARG A 158 -24.45 19.58 -4.40
C ARG A 158 -24.99 18.19 -4.08
N ARG A 159 -24.13 17.29 -3.56
CA ARG A 159 -24.46 15.90 -3.23
C ARG A 159 -24.29 15.59 -1.74
N GLU A 160 -24.54 16.56 -0.88
CA GLU A 160 -24.31 16.46 0.58
C GLU A 160 -24.87 15.17 1.18
N ALA A 161 -26.14 14.85 0.91
CA ALA A 161 -26.79 13.65 1.45
C ALA A 161 -26.13 12.34 0.99
N GLU A 162 -25.50 12.31 -0.17
CA GLU A 162 -24.73 11.17 -0.65
C GLU A 162 -23.33 11.16 -0.06
N PHE A 163 -22.70 12.33 0.07
CA PHE A 163 -21.40 12.51 0.67
C PHE A 163 -21.38 12.01 2.12
N VAL A 164 -22.34 12.43 2.96
CA VAL A 164 -22.45 12.00 4.37
C VAL A 164 -22.61 10.48 4.50
N ARG A 165 -23.20 9.81 3.51
CA ARG A 165 -23.37 8.34 3.48
C ARG A 165 -22.19 7.61 2.87
N SER A 166 -21.22 8.32 2.29
CA SER A 166 -20.10 7.74 1.56
C SER A 166 -18.97 7.29 2.49
N ASP A 167 -18.16 6.34 2.01
CA ASP A 167 -16.92 5.97 2.69
C ASP A 167 -15.89 7.10 2.72
N LEU A 168 -16.01 8.12 1.85
CA LEU A 168 -15.15 9.30 1.92
C LEU A 168 -15.40 10.09 3.19
N PHE A 169 -16.67 10.37 3.50
CA PHE A 169 -17.03 11.08 4.71
C PHE A 169 -16.59 10.31 5.97
N ARG A 170 -16.77 8.98 5.98
CA ARG A 170 -16.31 8.14 7.10
C ARG A 170 -14.81 8.29 7.34
N SER A 171 -13.98 8.10 6.29
CA SER A 171 -12.53 8.22 6.45
C SER A 171 -12.06 9.62 6.84
N LEU A 172 -12.71 10.67 6.31
CA LEU A 172 -12.42 12.06 6.67
C LEU A 172 -12.79 12.35 8.13
N LYS A 173 -13.92 11.82 8.59
CA LYS A 173 -14.34 11.92 9.98
C LYS A 173 -13.37 11.21 10.92
N ASP A 174 -12.93 10.00 10.55
CA ASP A 174 -11.96 9.24 11.35
C ASP A 174 -10.60 9.97 11.43
N ASP A 175 -10.15 10.56 10.33
CA ASP A 175 -8.97 11.43 10.30
C ASP A 175 -9.14 12.66 11.22
N PHE A 176 -10.28 13.33 11.17
CA PHE A 176 -10.58 14.49 12.04
C PHE A 176 -10.63 14.11 13.52
N ASP A 177 -11.32 13.02 13.86
CA ASP A 177 -11.47 12.56 15.24
C ASP A 177 -10.11 12.11 15.83
N GLN A 178 -9.26 11.48 15.02
CA GLN A 178 -7.94 11.00 15.43
C GLN A 178 -6.90 12.13 15.49
N PHE A 179 -6.99 13.11 14.60
CA PHE A 179 -6.03 14.22 14.48
C PHE A 179 -6.73 15.60 14.51
N PRO A 180 -7.40 15.98 15.62
CA PRO A 180 -8.25 17.17 15.66
C PRO A 180 -7.49 18.51 15.55
N ASN A 181 -6.16 18.51 15.75
CA ASN A 181 -5.31 19.70 15.77
C ASN A 181 -4.33 19.79 14.58
N SER A 182 -4.48 18.94 13.57
CA SER A 182 -3.56 18.85 12.43
C SER A 182 -3.96 19.66 11.21
#